data_AF-A0A803PJD8-F1
#
_entry.id   AF-A0A803PJD8-F1
#
_cell.length_a   1.000
_cell.length_b   1.000
_cell.length_c   1.000
_cell.angle_alpha   90.00
_cell.angle_beta   90.00
_cell.angle_gamma   90.00
#
_symmetry.space_group_name_H-M   'P 1'
#
loop_
_entity.id
_entity.type
_entity.pdbx_description
1 polymer ?
#
loop_
_entity_poly.entity_id
_entity_poly.type
_entity_poly.pdbx_seq_one_letter_code
_entity_poly.pdbx_strand_id
1 'polypeptide(L)'
;MATPFMLSKDNIELQFATNHLGHFLLTNLLLETMKKTSKQSEKEGRIVNVSSMAHRFPYSEGIRFDKINDKLGYSSIAAYGQSKLANVLHANELSRRLKEENVNITANSLHPGAILTNLFRFSGIIDGIYCIIFQKKKRGILSLLSYLLRQVLLMEFIFELCYSRLPITIY
;
A
#
# COMPACT_ATOMS: atom_id res chain seq x y z
N MET A 1 -6.74 -12.99 -1.67
CA MET A 1 -6.05 -13.07 -0.36
C MET A 1 -6.62 -14.24 0.43
N ALA A 2 -5.98 -14.64 1.53
CA ALA A 2 -6.49 -15.66 2.45
C ALA A 2 -6.93 -16.95 1.73
N THR A 3 -6.10 -17.41 0.80
CA THR A 3 -6.36 -18.61 0.01
C THR A 3 -6.18 -19.87 0.86
N PRO A 4 -6.79 -21.01 0.47
CA PRO A 4 -6.41 -22.32 1.02
C PRO A 4 -4.90 -22.57 0.90
N PHE A 5 -4.38 -23.45 1.76
CA PHE A 5 -2.97 -23.82 1.71
C PHE A 5 -2.61 -24.39 0.34
N MET A 6 -1.58 -23.82 -0.27
CA MET A 6 -1.02 -24.26 -1.54
C MET A 6 0.47 -23.92 -1.54
N LEU A 7 1.26 -24.72 -2.27
CA LEU A 7 2.67 -24.43 -2.51
C LEU A 7 2.84 -23.80 -3.90
N SER A 8 3.79 -22.88 -4.00
CA SER A 8 4.30 -22.38 -5.28
C SER A 8 5.08 -23.48 -6.01
N LYS A 9 5.51 -23.19 -7.25
CA LYS A 9 6.40 -24.07 -8.02
C LYS A 9 7.74 -24.33 -7.31
N ASP A 10 8.16 -23.40 -6.46
CA ASP A 10 9.39 -23.45 -5.68
C ASP A 10 9.19 -24.14 -4.32
N ASN A 11 8.05 -24.79 -4.09
CA ASN A 11 7.68 -25.46 -2.84
C ASN A 11 7.64 -24.51 -1.62
N ILE A 12 7.15 -23.29 -1.81
CA ILE A 12 6.95 -22.32 -0.72
C ILE A 12 5.46 -21.97 -0.60
N GLU A 13 4.94 -21.81 0.60
CA GLU A 13 3.56 -21.37 0.85
C GLU A 13 3.20 -20.18 -0.05
N LEU A 14 2.09 -20.34 -0.78
CA LEU A 14 1.78 -19.53 -1.94
C LEU A 14 1.63 -18.04 -1.62
N GLN A 15 1.01 -17.68 -0.49
CA GLN A 15 0.83 -16.28 -0.12
C GLN A 15 2.18 -15.62 0.21
N PHE A 16 3.04 -16.29 0.97
CA PHE A 16 4.38 -15.79 1.26
C PHE A 16 5.27 -15.70 0.01
N ALA A 17 5.25 -16.75 -0.82
CA ALA A 17 5.99 -16.80 -2.08
C ALA A 17 5.59 -15.64 -3.00
N THR A 18 4.29 -15.47 -3.24
CA THR A 18 3.75 -14.49 -4.18
C THR A 18 3.85 -13.06 -3.65
N ASN A 19 3.44 -12.84 -2.40
CA ASN A 19 3.29 -11.48 -1.87
C ASN A 19 4.61 -10.89 -1.37
N HIS A 20 5.57 -11.73 -1.01
CA HIS A 20 6.81 -11.30 -0.39
C HIS A 20 8.05 -11.78 -1.15
N LEU A 21 8.31 -13.10 -1.25
CA LEU A 21 9.59 -13.59 -1.78
C LEU A 21 9.85 -13.21 -3.23
N GLY A 22 8.83 -13.29 -4.11
CA GLY A 22 8.97 -12.85 -5.49
C GLY A 22 9.35 -11.37 -5.59
N HIS A 23 8.76 -10.53 -4.74
CA HIS A 23 9.03 -9.09 -4.72
C HIS A 23 10.40 -8.77 -4.08
N PHE A 24 10.78 -9.52 -3.05
CA PHE A 24 12.11 -9.44 -2.43
C PHE A 24 13.19 -9.75 -3.46
N LEU A 25 13.06 -10.86 -4.19
CA LEU A 25 14.01 -11.26 -5.21
C LEU A 25 14.05 -10.26 -6.37
N LEU A 26 12.88 -9.84 -6.89
CA LEU A 26 12.80 -8.82 -7.93
C LEU A 26 13.51 -7.53 -7.52
N THR A 27 13.28 -7.08 -6.29
CA THR A 27 13.93 -5.88 -5.75
C THR A 27 15.45 -6.03 -5.75
N ASN A 28 15.96 -7.16 -5.25
CA ASN A 28 17.41 -7.41 -5.20
C ASN A 28 18.05 -7.48 -6.59
N LEU A 29 17.37 -8.10 -7.56
CA LEU A 29 17.86 -8.19 -8.95
C LEU A 29 17.93 -6.82 -9.64
N LEU A 30 17.00 -5.93 -9.34
CA LEU A 30 16.95 -4.59 -9.94
C LEU A 30 17.78 -3.55 -9.19
N LEU A 31 18.17 -3.83 -7.94
CA LEU A 31 18.72 -2.83 -7.03
C LEU A 31 19.97 -2.14 -7.57
N GLU A 32 20.93 -2.89 -8.09
CA GLU A 32 22.17 -2.33 -8.64
C GLU A 32 21.93 -1.48 -9.89
N THR A 33 20.98 -1.90 -10.74
CA THR A 33 20.57 -1.10 -11.89
C THR A 33 19.91 0.20 -11.44
N MET A 34 19.02 0.14 -10.44
CA MET A 34 18.38 1.34 -9.88
C MET A 34 19.41 2.30 -9.28
N LYS A 35 20.41 1.80 -8.54
CA LYS A 35 21.51 2.60 -7.98
C LYS A 35 22.28 3.35 -9.07
N LYS A 36 22.67 2.64 -10.14
CA LYS A 36 23.37 3.24 -11.29
C LYS A 36 22.52 4.31 -11.97
N THR A 37 21.25 4.02 -12.26
CA THR A 37 20.34 4.96 -12.90
C THR A 37 20.10 6.19 -12.04
N SER A 38 19.88 6.03 -10.73
CA SER A 38 19.69 7.16 -9.81
C SER A 38 20.92 8.06 -9.77
N LYS A 39 22.14 7.47 -9.74
CA LYS A 39 23.39 8.22 -9.80
C LYS A 39 23.59 8.97 -11.13
N GLN A 40 23.31 8.31 -12.26
CA GLN A 40 23.51 8.89 -13.60
C GLN A 40 22.49 9.97 -13.94
N SER A 41 21.24 9.79 -13.50
CA SER A 41 20.15 10.74 -13.79
C SER A 41 20.01 11.84 -12.76
N GLU A 42 20.77 11.78 -11.65
CA GLU A 42 20.67 12.66 -10.49
C GLU A 42 19.24 12.77 -9.92
N LYS A 43 18.41 11.74 -10.16
CA LYS A 43 17.02 11.66 -9.69
C LYS A 43 16.89 10.62 -8.59
N GLU A 44 16.05 10.92 -7.61
CA GLU A 44 15.73 10.00 -6.52
C GLU A 44 14.94 8.80 -7.06
N GLY A 45 15.44 7.59 -6.79
CA GLY A 45 14.69 6.36 -7.03
C GLY A 45 13.72 6.03 -5.89
N ARG A 46 12.61 5.36 -6.18
CA ARG A 46 11.60 5.02 -5.16
C ARG A 46 11.19 3.55 -5.28
N ILE A 47 11.25 2.84 -4.17
CA ILE A 47 10.79 1.46 -4.02
C ILE A 47 9.60 1.49 -3.05
N VAL A 48 8.44 1.00 -3.50
CA VAL A 48 7.21 1.02 -2.71
C VAL A 48 6.64 -0.39 -2.57
N ASN A 49 6.66 -0.89 -1.33
CA ASN A 49 6.08 -2.18 -0.98
C ASN A 49 4.62 -2.02 -0.56
N VAL A 50 3.69 -2.65 -1.30
CA VAL A 50 2.27 -2.64 -0.96
C VAL A 50 1.96 -3.68 0.13
N SER A 51 1.70 -3.16 1.33
CA SER A 51 1.23 -3.92 2.49
C SER A 51 -0.31 -3.88 2.61
N SER A 52 -0.84 -4.23 3.78
CA SER A 52 -2.27 -4.26 4.11
C SER A 52 -2.44 -4.10 5.61
N MET A 53 -3.61 -3.70 6.12
CA MET A 53 -3.92 -3.75 7.56
C MET A 53 -3.72 -5.15 8.16
N ALA A 54 -3.77 -6.20 7.33
CA ALA A 54 -3.49 -7.58 7.73
C ALA A 54 -2.09 -7.77 8.36
N HIS A 55 -1.12 -6.87 8.12
CA HIS A 55 0.21 -6.95 8.75
C HIS A 55 0.15 -6.92 10.29
N ARG A 56 -0.96 -6.45 10.88
CA ARG A 56 -1.21 -6.44 12.33
C ARG A 56 -1.74 -7.76 12.88
N PHE A 57 -2.11 -8.69 12.01
CA PHE A 57 -2.65 -10.00 12.36
C PHE A 57 -1.80 -11.14 11.76
N PRO A 58 -0.47 -11.16 11.97
CA PRO A 58 0.36 -12.31 11.64
C PRO A 58 0.09 -13.46 12.64
N TYR A 59 0.84 -14.56 12.53
CA TYR A 59 0.95 -15.50 13.64
C TYR A 59 1.50 -14.80 14.90
N SER A 60 1.25 -15.35 16.08
CA SER A 60 1.76 -14.83 17.35
C SER A 60 3.28 -14.65 17.36
N GLU A 61 3.99 -15.51 16.63
CA GLU A 61 5.44 -15.53 16.49
C GLU A 61 5.94 -14.54 15.42
N GLY A 62 5.04 -13.81 14.74
CA GLY A 62 5.38 -12.95 13.60
C GLY A 62 5.56 -13.75 12.31
N ILE A 63 6.77 -13.74 11.76
CA ILE A 63 7.12 -14.50 10.55
C ILE A 63 7.70 -15.85 10.96
N ARG A 64 7.03 -16.94 10.56
CA ARG A 64 7.41 -18.30 10.91
C ARG A 64 8.32 -18.92 9.84
N PHE A 65 9.56 -18.46 9.73
CA PHE A 65 10.50 -18.93 8.68
C PHE A 65 10.66 -20.46 8.67
N ASP A 66 10.88 -21.08 9.83
CA ASP A 66 11.07 -22.54 9.95
C ASP A 66 9.80 -23.36 9.70
N LYS A 67 8.64 -22.70 9.72
CA LYS A 67 7.32 -23.33 9.57
C LYS A 67 6.53 -22.71 8.43
N ILE A 68 7.21 -22.12 7.44
CA ILE A 68 6.53 -21.36 6.38
C ILE A 68 5.59 -22.24 5.56
N ASN A 69 5.95 -23.53 5.43
CA ASN A 69 5.18 -24.56 4.71
C ASN A 69 4.35 -25.47 5.63
N ASP A 70 4.18 -25.12 6.91
CA ASP A 70 3.41 -25.92 7.86
C ASP A 70 1.92 -25.89 7.53
N LYS A 71 1.45 -26.95 6.87
CA LYS A 71 0.05 -27.14 6.49
C LYS A 71 -0.87 -27.31 7.69
N LEU A 72 -0.41 -27.97 8.76
CA LEU A 72 -1.23 -28.25 9.95
C LEU A 72 -1.48 -26.98 10.76
N GLY A 73 -0.45 -26.13 10.88
CA GLY A 73 -0.54 -24.84 11.53
C GLY A 73 -0.97 -23.68 10.61
N TYR A 74 -1.50 -23.96 9.41
CA TYR A 74 -1.84 -22.92 8.44
C TYR A 74 -3.16 -22.24 8.77
N SER A 75 -3.09 -20.92 8.97
CA SER A 75 -4.26 -20.03 9.01
C SER A 75 -4.17 -19.08 7.82
N SER A 76 -5.18 -19.08 6.95
CA SER A 76 -5.14 -18.30 5.70
C SER A 76 -5.00 -16.79 5.94
N ILE A 77 -5.62 -16.28 7.01
CA ILE A 77 -5.54 -14.88 7.42
C ILE A 77 -4.16 -14.58 8.03
N ALA A 78 -3.67 -15.43 8.94
CA ALA A 78 -2.36 -15.22 9.55
C ALA A 78 -1.22 -15.37 8.54
N ALA A 79 -1.34 -16.30 7.59
CA ALA A 79 -0.42 -16.49 6.46
C ALA A 79 -0.39 -15.27 5.54
N TYR A 80 -1.56 -14.68 5.26
CA TYR A 80 -1.61 -13.41 4.55
C TYR A 80 -0.98 -12.28 5.38
N GLY A 81 -1.29 -12.21 6.67
CA GLY A 81 -0.78 -11.23 7.62
C GLY A 81 0.75 -11.25 7.72
N GLN A 82 1.37 -12.42 7.88
CA GLN A 82 2.83 -12.55 7.88
C GLN A 82 3.45 -12.08 6.56
N SER A 83 2.82 -12.35 5.41
CA SER A 83 3.36 -11.90 4.11
C SER A 83 3.33 -10.37 3.99
N LYS A 84 2.31 -9.73 4.57
CA LYS A 84 2.16 -8.27 4.59
C LYS A 84 3.03 -7.61 5.66
N LEU A 85 3.29 -8.29 6.78
CA LEU A 85 4.31 -7.91 7.75
C LEU A 85 5.70 -7.95 7.13
N ALA A 86 6.02 -9.01 6.40
CA ALA A 86 7.30 -9.16 5.71
C ALA A 86 7.57 -8.01 4.72
N ASN A 87 6.53 -7.53 4.02
CA ASN A 87 6.66 -6.35 3.14
C ASN A 87 7.00 -5.06 3.90
N VAL A 88 6.46 -4.87 5.12
CA VAL A 88 6.79 -3.72 5.97
C VAL A 88 8.23 -3.82 6.47
N LEU A 89 8.61 -4.97 7.02
CA LEU A 89 9.95 -5.21 7.54
C LEU A 89 11.01 -5.06 6.44
N HIS A 90 10.73 -5.58 5.24
CA HIS A 90 11.63 -5.43 4.11
C HIS A 90 11.83 -3.97 3.69
N ALA A 91 10.76 -3.16 3.62
CA ALA A 91 10.91 -1.76 3.29
C ALA A 91 11.74 -1.01 4.35
N ASN A 92 11.53 -1.32 5.63
CA ASN A 92 12.29 -0.72 6.73
C ASN A 92 13.78 -1.07 6.65
N GLU A 93 14.09 -2.36 6.47
CA GLU A 93 15.47 -2.83 6.38
C GLU A 93 16.18 -2.33 5.11
N LEU A 94 15.48 -2.33 3.97
CA LEU A 94 16.03 -1.79 2.73
C LEU A 94 16.29 -0.28 2.85
N SER A 95 15.38 0.47 3.48
CA SER A 95 15.56 1.91 3.74
C SER A 95 16.78 2.17 4.62
N ARG A 96 17.00 1.35 5.66
CA ARG A 96 18.19 1.42 6.52
C ARG A 96 19.48 1.22 5.73
N ARG A 97 19.56 0.14 4.93
CA ARG A 97 20.75 -0.17 4.10
C ARG A 97 21.05 0.91 3.06
N LEU A 98 20.02 1.38 2.34
CA LEU A 98 20.19 2.43 1.32
C LEU A 98 20.72 3.73 1.91
N LYS A 99 20.30 4.07 3.14
CA LYS A 99 20.83 5.23 3.87
C LYS A 99 22.29 5.03 4.26
N GLU A 100 22.65 3.85 4.78
CA GLU A 100 24.04 3.52 5.14
C GLU A 100 24.98 3.55 3.93
N GLU A 101 24.50 3.15 2.76
CA GLU A 101 25.23 3.21 1.49
C GLU A 101 25.22 4.60 0.84
N ASN A 102 24.55 5.60 1.42
CA ASN A 102 24.36 6.95 0.86
C ASN A 102 23.80 6.94 -0.58
N VAL A 103 22.87 6.02 -0.85
CA VAL A 103 22.20 5.89 -2.15
C VAL A 103 20.98 6.81 -2.20
N ASN A 104 20.79 7.54 -3.30
CA ASN A 104 19.62 8.39 -3.53
C ASN A 104 18.36 7.59 -3.94
N ILE A 105 18.01 6.58 -3.14
CA ILE A 105 16.82 5.75 -3.32
C ILE A 105 16.10 5.64 -1.98
N THR A 106 14.79 5.87 -1.98
CA THR A 106 13.94 5.63 -0.81
C THR A 106 13.14 4.33 -0.94
N ALA A 107 13.06 3.58 0.16
CA ALA A 107 12.21 2.40 0.28
C ALA A 107 11.14 2.66 1.34
N ASN A 108 9.87 2.48 0.95
CA ASN A 108 8.72 2.73 1.82
C ASN A 108 7.72 1.58 1.70
N SER A 109 6.91 1.39 2.75
CA SER A 109 5.73 0.52 2.67
C SER A 109 4.48 1.32 2.97
N LEU A 110 3.38 0.94 2.33
CA LEU A 110 2.07 1.56 2.57
C LEU A 110 0.98 0.50 2.59
N HIS A 111 -0.12 0.78 3.27
CA HIS A 111 -1.36 0.05 3.08
C HIS A 111 -2.39 0.97 2.41
N PRO A 112 -3.05 0.54 1.34
CA PRO A 112 -3.97 1.40 0.60
C PRO A 112 -5.32 1.62 1.32
N GLY A 113 -5.49 1.06 2.52
CA GLY A 113 -6.79 0.99 3.18
C GLY A 113 -7.67 -0.06 2.49
N ALA A 114 -8.97 0.02 2.74
CA ALA A 114 -9.94 -0.91 2.19
C ALA A 114 -10.37 -0.47 0.79
N ILE A 115 -9.75 -1.05 -0.23
CA ILE A 115 -10.11 -0.84 -1.63
C ILE A 115 -10.90 -2.05 -2.12
N LEU A 116 -12.09 -1.80 -2.68
CA LEU A 116 -12.89 -2.80 -3.40
C LEU A 116 -12.09 -3.29 -4.62
N THR A 117 -11.41 -4.41 -4.44
CA THR A 117 -10.70 -5.15 -5.48
C THR A 117 -11.18 -6.59 -5.41
N ASN A 118 -11.00 -7.38 -6.47
CA ASN A 118 -11.42 -8.78 -6.54
C ASN A 118 -10.61 -9.73 -5.59
N LEU A 119 -9.98 -9.16 -4.55
CA LEU A 119 -9.12 -9.84 -3.60
C LEU A 119 -9.89 -10.72 -2.59
N PHE A 120 -11.19 -10.45 -2.38
CA PHE A 120 -12.03 -11.11 -1.37
C PHE A 120 -12.89 -12.28 -1.89
N ARG A 121 -12.72 -12.68 -3.16
CA ARG A 121 -13.52 -13.73 -3.83
C ARG A 121 -13.56 -15.11 -3.13
N PHE A 122 -12.75 -15.34 -2.10
CA PHE A 122 -12.70 -16.57 -1.32
C PHE A 122 -13.27 -16.44 0.10
N SER A 123 -13.87 -15.29 0.45
CA SER A 123 -14.37 -14.97 1.79
C SER A 123 -15.84 -14.53 1.75
N GLY A 124 -16.72 -15.48 1.38
CA GLY A 124 -18.13 -15.21 1.02
C GLY A 124 -19.03 -14.58 2.10
N ILE A 125 -18.68 -14.66 3.39
CA ILE A 125 -19.46 -14.02 4.48
C ILE A 125 -19.00 -12.57 4.72
N ILE A 126 -17.75 -12.25 4.40
CA ILE A 126 -17.17 -10.92 4.62
C ILE A 126 -17.67 -9.96 3.53
N ASP A 127 -17.85 -10.43 2.29
CA ASP A 127 -18.34 -9.60 1.18
C ASP A 127 -19.67 -8.89 1.48
N GLY A 128 -20.63 -9.57 2.13
CA GLY A 128 -21.94 -9.01 2.43
C GLY A 128 -21.90 -7.86 3.45
N ILE A 129 -21.17 -8.04 4.55
CA ILE A 129 -21.06 -7.03 5.62
C ILE A 129 -20.18 -5.86 5.17
N TYR A 130 -19.11 -6.14 4.40
CA TYR A 130 -18.23 -5.12 3.87
C TYR A 130 -18.95 -4.23 2.84
N CYS A 131 -19.75 -4.78 1.93
CA CYS A 131 -20.48 -3.98 0.94
C CYS A 131 -21.44 -2.96 1.59
N ILE A 132 -22.11 -3.35 2.68
CA ILE A 132 -23.07 -2.50 3.40
C ILE A 132 -22.38 -1.35 4.13
N ILE A 133 -21.26 -1.62 4.82
CA ILE A 133 -20.51 -0.61 5.56
C ILE A 133 -19.83 0.38 4.59
N PHE A 134 -19.32 -0.09 3.44
CA PHE A 134 -18.67 0.75 2.44
C PHE A 134 -19.64 1.62 1.64
N GLN A 135 -20.85 1.13 1.31
CA GLN A 135 -21.88 1.97 0.70
C GLN A 135 -22.27 3.15 1.61
N LYS A 136 -22.38 2.92 2.93
CA LYS A 136 -22.67 3.99 3.89
C LYS A 136 -21.55 5.03 3.96
N LYS A 137 -20.28 4.60 3.97
CA LYS A 137 -19.12 5.52 4.08
C LYS A 137 -18.88 6.35 2.81
N LYS A 138 -19.11 5.79 1.61
CA LYS A 138 -19.05 6.55 0.34
C LYS A 138 -20.09 7.67 0.28
N ARG A 139 -21.33 7.42 0.73
CA ARG A 139 -22.39 8.45 0.74
C ARG A 139 -22.05 9.63 1.66
N GLY A 140 -21.47 9.37 2.83
CA GLY A 140 -21.05 10.44 3.77
C GLY A 140 -19.93 11.33 3.22
N ILE A 141 -18.93 10.74 2.56
CA ILE A 141 -17.80 11.50 1.99
C ILE A 141 -18.23 12.33 0.78
N LEU A 142 -19.14 11.85 -0.07
CA LEU A 142 -19.71 12.62 -1.18
C LEU A 142 -20.59 13.80 -0.70
N SER A 143 -21.25 13.65 0.45
CA SER A 143 -21.99 14.75 1.10
C SER A 143 -21.04 15.83 1.62
N LEU A 144 -19.92 15.46 2.26
CA LEU A 144 -18.93 16.43 2.74
C LEU A 144 -18.15 17.10 1.60
N LEU A 145 -17.76 16.35 0.56
CA LEU A 145 -17.10 16.91 -0.61
C LEU A 145 -18.00 17.86 -1.39
N SER A 146 -19.31 17.56 -1.53
CA SER A 146 -20.24 18.49 -2.18
C SER A 146 -20.49 19.75 -1.34
N TYR A 147 -20.44 19.66 -0.01
CA TYR A 147 -20.52 20.81 0.89
C TYR A 147 -19.26 21.70 0.82
N LEU A 148 -18.08 21.09 0.81
CA LEU A 148 -16.79 21.78 0.68
C LEU A 148 -16.61 22.40 -0.72
N LEU A 149 -16.99 21.70 -1.79
CA LEU A 149 -16.97 22.24 -3.15
C LEU A 149 -17.93 23.42 -3.33
N ARG A 150 -19.10 23.41 -2.65
CA ARG A 150 -20.01 24.58 -2.64
C ARG A 150 -19.42 25.77 -1.88
N GLN A 151 -18.66 25.56 -0.80
CA GLN A 151 -18.03 26.66 -0.07
C GLN A 151 -16.84 27.27 -0.82
N VAL A 152 -16.04 26.47 -1.53
CA VAL A 152 -14.92 26.96 -2.34
C VAL A 152 -15.42 27.77 -3.54
N LEU A 153 -16.48 27.32 -4.23
CA LEU A 153 -17.09 28.09 -5.31
C LEU A 153 -17.78 29.38 -4.82
N LEU A 154 -18.33 29.40 -3.60
CA LEU A 154 -18.89 30.63 -3.03
C LEU A 154 -17.79 31.65 -2.67
N MET A 155 -16.61 31.18 -2.24
CA MET A 155 -15.47 32.05 -1.95
C MET A 155 -14.87 32.65 -3.23
N GLU A 156 -14.74 31.89 -4.32
CA GLU A 156 -14.29 32.42 -5.62
C GLU A 156 -15.30 33.42 -6.22
N PHE A 157 -16.61 33.17 -6.06
CA PHE A 157 -17.64 34.11 -6.53
C PHE A 157 -17.68 35.42 -5.72
N ILE A 158 -17.41 35.36 -4.42
CA ILE A 158 -17.27 36.56 -3.57
C ILE A 158 -15.97 37.33 -3.88
N PHE A 159 -14.89 36.62 -4.23
CA PHE A 159 -13.62 37.25 -4.60
C PHE A 159 -13.71 38.00 -5.93
N GLU A 160 -14.37 37.43 -6.95
CA GLU A 160 -14.63 38.10 -8.24
C GLU A 160 -15.59 39.30 -8.13
N LEU A 161 -16.60 39.23 -7.26
CA LEU A 161 -17.50 40.36 -6.97
C LEU A 161 -16.82 41.51 -6.21
N CYS A 162 -15.76 41.22 -5.43
CA CYS A 162 -15.00 42.25 -4.72
C CYS A 162 -13.88 42.87 -5.57
N TYR A 163 -13.33 42.18 -6.57
CA TYR A 163 -12.17 42.65 -7.33
C TYR A 163 -12.51 43.46 -8.61
N SER A 164 -13.77 43.47 -9.04
CA SER A 164 -14.20 44.15 -10.28
C SER A 164 -14.59 45.64 -10.10
N ARG A 165 -14.14 46.31 -9.02
CA ARG A 165 -14.42 47.75 -8.74
C ARG A 165 -13.21 48.62 -8.33
N LEU A 166 -12.01 48.34 -8.84
CA LEU A 166 -10.88 49.27 -8.67
C LEU A 166 -10.27 49.63 -10.04
N PRO A 167 -10.39 50.89 -10.51
CA PRO A 167 -9.66 51.37 -11.66
C PRO A 167 -8.28 51.84 -11.18
N ILE A 168 -7.21 51.17 -11.58
CA ILE A 168 -5.85 51.72 -11.42
C ILE A 168 -5.12 51.56 -12.75
N THR A 169 -5.22 52.62 -13.54
CA THR A 169 -4.20 53.05 -14.50
C THR A 169 -2.91 53.35 -13.74
N ILE A 170 -1.74 53.00 -14.29
CA ILE A 170 -0.53 53.85 -14.40
C ILE A 170 0.68 53.01 -14.87
N TYR A 171 1.30 53.51 -15.94
CA TYR A 171 2.65 53.36 -16.52
C TYR A 171 3.50 52.12 -16.22
#